data_AF-A0A9X4MD15-F1
#
_entry.id   AF-A0A9X4MD15-F1
#
_cell.length_a   1.000
_cell.length_b   1.000
_cell.length_c   1.000
_cell.angle_alpha   90.00
_cell.angle_beta   90.00
_cell.angle_gamma   90.00
#
_symmetry.space_group_name_H-M   'P 1'
#
loop_
_entity.id
_entity.type
_entity.pdbx_description
1 polymer ?
#
loop_
_entity_poly.entity_id
_entity_poly.type
_entity_poly.pdbx_seq_one_letter_code
_entity_poly.pdbx_strand_id
1 'polypeptide(L)'
;MALKVGRFEVGFRLFISLVAIAIAYGYLGSYLRILLHDYQYWTAGALFLLAVVGVFALPRSLGGLIAALAAIVTIFIKSNPTDALIGAGICLLLYWFGFRDVRYDPKLDKKFSINDLIATALTIALAIAIAVSILQFSTSWISSLAIGAIAAAITLIGQQIKDLELSPKISLTVLGAFAGSSLAIGFAIKAVSYLHKQTGVI
;
A
#
# COMPACT_ATOMS: atom_id res chain seq x y z
N MET A 1 35.35 -2.57 4.28
CA MET A 1 34.53 -3.44 3.40
C MET A 1 33.02 -3.47 3.75
N ALA A 2 32.49 -2.55 4.56
CA ALA A 2 31.08 -2.58 5.00
C ALA A 2 30.04 -2.00 3.99
N LEU A 3 30.49 -1.33 2.92
CA LEU A 3 29.62 -0.62 1.97
C LEU A 3 28.83 -1.52 1.00
N LYS A 4 29.29 -2.76 0.75
CA LYS A 4 28.62 -3.71 -0.17
C LYS A 4 27.49 -4.50 0.50
N VAL A 5 27.59 -4.76 1.80
CA VAL A 5 26.58 -5.52 2.57
C VAL A 5 25.36 -4.63 2.85
N GLY A 6 25.58 -3.36 3.26
CA GLY A 6 24.49 -2.43 3.56
C GLY A 6 23.59 -2.11 2.35
N ARG A 7 24.14 -1.96 1.14
CA ARG A 7 23.33 -1.72 -0.07
C ARG A 7 22.46 -2.92 -0.48
N PHE A 8 22.94 -4.14 -0.21
CA PHE A 8 22.19 -5.36 -0.53
C PHE A 8 21.00 -5.54 0.43
N GLU A 9 21.20 -5.25 1.71
CA GLU A 9 20.13 -5.28 2.72
C GLU A 9 19.05 -4.22 2.46
N VAL A 10 19.43 -2.99 2.09
CA VAL A 10 18.46 -1.94 1.74
C VAL A 10 17.68 -2.30 0.48
N GLY A 11 18.32 -2.93 -0.51
CA GLY A 11 17.66 -3.44 -1.72
C GLY A 11 16.63 -4.55 -1.43
N PHE A 12 16.97 -5.50 -0.56
CA PHE A 12 16.04 -6.56 -0.14
C PHE A 12 14.84 -6.03 0.64
N ARG A 13 15.04 -5.01 1.49
CA ARG A 13 13.95 -4.35 2.24
C ARG A 13 13.01 -3.58 1.32
N LEU A 14 13.57 -2.85 0.35
CA LEU A 14 12.76 -2.19 -0.67
C LEU A 14 11.95 -3.23 -1.44
N PHE A 15 12.53 -4.39 -1.76
CA PHE A 15 11.82 -5.46 -2.43
C PHE A 15 10.62 -5.97 -1.61
N ILE A 16 10.76 -6.17 -0.30
CA ILE A 16 9.64 -6.56 0.57
C ILE A 16 8.53 -5.51 0.54
N SER A 17 8.87 -4.22 0.66
CA SER A 17 7.90 -3.14 0.60
C SER A 17 7.22 -3.06 -0.77
N LEU A 18 7.97 -3.25 -1.86
CA LEU A 18 7.44 -3.29 -3.22
C LEU A 18 6.50 -4.46 -3.45
N VAL A 19 6.82 -5.65 -2.91
CA VAL A 19 5.94 -6.82 -2.98
C VAL A 19 4.65 -6.56 -2.21
N ALA A 20 4.73 -6.00 -1.00
CA ALA A 20 3.54 -5.66 -0.23
C ALA A 20 2.65 -4.65 -0.97
N ILE A 21 3.24 -3.62 -1.59
CA ILE A 21 2.50 -2.64 -2.39
C ILE A 21 1.94 -3.27 -3.67
N ALA A 22 2.67 -4.18 -4.32
CA ALA A 22 2.15 -4.93 -5.45
C ALA A 22 0.91 -5.72 -5.03
N ILE A 23 0.96 -6.48 -3.93
CA ILE A 23 -0.20 -7.21 -3.39
C ILE A 23 -1.37 -6.25 -3.14
N ALA A 24 -1.10 -5.10 -2.49
CA ALA A 24 -2.11 -4.08 -2.22
C ALA A 24 -2.82 -3.59 -3.49
N TYR A 25 -2.05 -3.24 -4.52
CA TYR A 25 -2.59 -2.78 -5.81
C TYR A 25 -3.31 -3.90 -6.57
N GLY A 26 -2.92 -5.16 -6.40
CA GLY A 26 -3.63 -6.31 -6.96
C GLY A 26 -5.04 -6.48 -6.37
N TYR A 27 -5.19 -6.31 -5.05
CA TYR A 27 -6.51 -6.27 -4.40
C TYR A 27 -7.33 -5.06 -4.87
N LEU A 28 -6.69 -3.91 -5.01
CA LEU A 28 -7.31 -2.67 -5.50
C LEU A 28 -7.86 -2.85 -6.93
N GLY A 29 -7.08 -3.47 -7.83
CA GLY A 29 -7.50 -3.78 -9.19
C GLY A 29 -8.65 -4.80 -9.25
N SER A 30 -8.59 -5.81 -8.39
CA SER A 30 -9.68 -6.79 -8.25
C SER A 30 -10.97 -6.11 -7.77
N TYR A 31 -10.89 -5.22 -6.78
CA TYR A 31 -12.03 -4.47 -6.26
C TYR A 31 -12.59 -3.48 -7.28
N LEU A 32 -11.72 -2.83 -8.06
CA LEU A 32 -12.13 -1.95 -9.16
C LEU A 32 -12.99 -2.71 -10.20
N ARG A 33 -12.64 -3.97 -10.51
CA ARG A 33 -13.45 -4.80 -11.41
C ARG A 33 -14.82 -5.14 -10.81
N ILE A 34 -14.90 -5.36 -9.50
CA ILE A 34 -16.17 -5.58 -8.78
C ILE A 34 -17.06 -4.32 -8.91
N LEU A 35 -16.52 -3.14 -8.61
CA LEU A 35 -17.27 -1.88 -8.71
C LEU A 35 -17.79 -1.61 -10.14
N LEU A 36 -16.99 -1.92 -11.17
CA LEU A 36 -17.44 -1.81 -12.57
C LEU A 36 -18.52 -2.83 -12.92
N HIS A 37 -18.46 -4.04 -12.36
CA HIS A 37 -19.51 -5.05 -12.54
C HIS A 37 -20.83 -4.59 -11.90
N ASP A 38 -20.74 -3.93 -10.74
CA ASP A 38 -21.90 -3.47 -9.97
C ASP A 38 -22.38 -2.08 -10.40
N TYR A 39 -21.98 -1.61 -11.58
CA TYR A 39 -22.37 -0.33 -12.18
C TYR A 39 -22.00 0.92 -11.35
N GLN A 40 -21.06 0.80 -10.40
CA GLN A 40 -20.58 1.90 -9.56
C GLN A 40 -19.42 2.66 -10.21
N TYR A 41 -19.68 3.23 -11.39
CA TYR A 41 -18.67 3.85 -12.24
C TYR A 41 -17.95 5.04 -11.57
N TRP A 42 -18.66 5.86 -10.81
CA TRP A 42 -18.09 7.01 -10.10
C TRP A 42 -17.08 6.57 -9.05
N THR A 43 -17.44 5.57 -8.24
CA THR A 43 -16.55 5.00 -7.22
C THR A 43 -15.34 4.33 -7.87
N ALA A 44 -15.53 3.59 -8.96
CA ALA A 44 -14.45 2.96 -9.70
C ALA A 44 -13.48 3.99 -10.31
N GLY A 45 -14.00 5.07 -10.90
CA GLY A 45 -13.19 6.17 -11.46
C GLY A 45 -12.40 6.91 -10.39
N ALA A 46 -13.03 7.23 -9.25
CA ALA A 46 -12.36 7.85 -8.12
C ALA A 46 -11.25 6.94 -7.53
N LEU A 47 -11.53 5.64 -7.39
CA LEU A 47 -10.58 4.65 -6.90
C LEU A 47 -9.39 4.50 -7.87
N PHE A 48 -9.64 4.48 -9.18
CA PHE A 48 -8.60 4.44 -10.20
C PHE A 48 -7.69 5.66 -10.12
N LEU A 49 -8.28 6.86 -10.06
CA LEU A 49 -7.54 8.11 -9.96
C LEU A 49 -6.72 8.15 -8.66
N LEU A 50 -7.29 7.70 -7.54
CA LEU A 50 -6.58 7.57 -6.27
C LEU A 50 -5.41 6.58 -6.38
N ALA A 51 -5.57 5.46 -7.07
CA ALA A 51 -4.50 4.49 -7.29
C ALA A 51 -3.34 5.09 -8.10
N VAL A 52 -3.64 5.84 -9.17
CA VAL A 52 -2.64 6.52 -10.00
C VAL A 52 -1.91 7.60 -9.20
N VAL A 53 -2.66 8.50 -8.55
CA VAL A 53 -2.09 9.60 -7.76
C VAL A 53 -1.34 9.06 -6.54
N GLY A 54 -1.79 7.94 -5.98
CA GLY A 54 -1.17 7.22 -4.87
C GLY A 54 0.29 6.83 -5.13
N VAL A 55 0.61 6.41 -6.35
CA VAL A 55 2.00 6.10 -6.76
C VAL A 55 2.92 7.31 -6.60
N PHE A 56 2.42 8.51 -6.89
CA PHE A 56 3.19 9.76 -6.72
C PHE A 56 3.25 10.22 -5.26
N ALA A 57 2.23 9.89 -4.46
CA ALA A 57 2.13 10.27 -3.07
C ALA A 57 3.04 9.43 -2.15
N LEU A 58 3.14 8.11 -2.39
CA LEU A 58 3.87 7.17 -1.54
C LEU A 58 5.35 7.54 -1.28
N PRO A 59 6.17 7.97 -2.27
CA PRO A 59 7.56 8.36 -2.02
C PRO A 59 7.72 9.66 -1.25
N ARG A 60 6.72 10.56 -1.36
CA ARG A 60 6.77 11.92 -0.81
C ARG A 60 6.18 12.01 0.59
N SER A 61 5.20 11.17 0.88
CA SER A 61 4.44 11.21 2.11
C SER A 61 5.33 10.93 3.33
N LEU A 62 5.40 11.94 4.21
CA LEU A 62 5.89 11.77 5.58
C LEU A 62 4.79 11.23 6.49
N GLY A 63 3.53 11.21 6.03
CA GLY A 63 2.35 10.78 6.77
C GLY A 63 2.09 9.28 6.72
N GLY A 64 3.08 8.46 6.38
CA GLY A 64 2.96 7.00 6.34
C GLY A 64 2.41 6.42 7.65
N LEU A 65 2.85 6.94 8.80
CA LEU A 65 2.35 6.50 10.12
C LEU A 65 0.86 6.82 10.33
N ILE A 66 0.40 7.99 9.86
CA ILE A 66 -1.02 8.37 9.92
C ILE A 66 -1.84 7.49 8.97
N ALA A 67 -1.30 7.18 7.79
CA ALA A 67 -1.94 6.27 6.83
C ALA A 67 -2.04 4.84 7.39
N ALA A 68 -1.01 4.36 8.09
CA ALA A 68 -1.05 3.07 8.77
C ALA A 68 -2.13 3.05 9.87
N LEU A 69 -2.20 4.08 10.70
CA LEU A 69 -3.27 4.22 11.71
C LEU A 69 -4.65 4.20 11.05
N ALA A 70 -4.84 4.93 9.95
CA ALA A 70 -6.10 4.94 9.22
C ALA A 70 -6.49 3.54 8.69
N ALA A 71 -5.51 2.77 8.20
CA ALA A 71 -5.74 1.39 7.78
C ALA A 71 -6.16 0.49 8.95
N ILE A 72 -5.50 0.59 10.11
CA ILE A 72 -5.87 -0.18 11.32
C ILE A 72 -7.26 0.20 11.84
N VAL A 73 -7.58 1.49 11.89
CA VAL A 73 -8.92 1.97 12.26
C VAL A 73 -9.97 1.44 11.29
N THR A 74 -9.64 1.33 10.00
CA THR A 74 -10.54 0.70 9.02
C THR A 74 -10.82 -0.76 9.35
N ILE A 75 -9.81 -1.54 9.76
CA ILE A 75 -10.02 -2.92 10.24
C ILE A 75 -10.94 -2.93 11.46
N PHE A 76 -10.70 -2.05 12.43
CA PHE A 76 -11.49 -1.97 13.66
C PHE A 76 -12.97 -1.68 13.38
N ILE A 77 -13.27 -0.80 12.42
CA ILE A 77 -14.65 -0.43 12.05
C ILE A 77 -15.34 -1.54 11.25
N LYS A 78 -14.60 -2.26 10.40
CA LYS A 78 -15.15 -3.19 9.41
C LYS A 78 -15.06 -4.67 9.79
N SER A 79 -14.26 -5.01 10.79
CA SER A 79 -14.10 -6.37 11.32
C SER A 79 -14.24 -6.37 12.85
N ASN A 80 -13.51 -7.25 13.53
CA ASN A 80 -13.50 -7.38 14.99
C ASN A 80 -12.32 -6.65 15.63
N PRO A 81 -12.42 -6.27 16.92
CA PRO A 81 -11.31 -5.62 17.65
C PRO A 81 -10.06 -6.49 17.73
N THR A 82 -10.21 -7.82 17.85
CA THR A 82 -9.08 -8.78 17.85
C THR A 82 -8.31 -8.73 16.53
N ASP A 83 -9.01 -8.62 15.41
CA ASP A 83 -8.40 -8.53 14.08
C ASP A 83 -7.62 -7.22 13.92
N ALA A 84 -8.16 -6.12 14.44
CA ALA A 84 -7.47 -4.83 14.45
C ALA A 84 -6.19 -4.88 15.30
N LEU A 85 -6.22 -5.57 16.45
CA LEU A 85 -5.03 -5.80 17.27
C LEU A 85 -3.97 -6.62 16.55
N ILE A 86 -4.37 -7.66 15.81
CA ILE A 86 -3.44 -8.45 14.99
C ILE A 86 -2.80 -7.57 13.91
N GLY A 87 -3.61 -6.80 13.18
CA GLY A 87 -3.10 -5.88 12.16
C GLY A 87 -2.15 -4.83 12.74
N ALA A 88 -2.50 -4.25 13.89
CA ALA A 88 -1.66 -3.28 14.60
C ALA A 88 -0.34 -3.91 15.09
N GLY A 89 -0.40 -5.11 15.68
CA GLY A 89 0.77 -5.84 16.16
C GLY A 89 1.74 -6.17 15.03
N ILE A 90 1.24 -6.64 13.89
CA ILE A 90 2.05 -6.93 12.70
C ILE A 90 2.64 -5.63 12.13
N CYS A 91 1.83 -4.57 12.03
CA CYS A 91 2.31 -3.28 11.56
C CYS A 91 3.42 -2.75 12.46
N LEU A 92 3.28 -2.81 13.78
CA LEU A 92 4.30 -2.37 14.75
C LEU A 92 5.55 -3.23 14.69
N LEU A 93 5.43 -4.55 14.58
CA LEU A 93 6.58 -5.44 14.44
C LEU A 93 7.38 -5.12 13.19
N LEU A 94 6.72 -5.02 12.04
CA LEU A 94 7.38 -4.72 10.77
C LEU A 94 7.92 -3.29 10.73
N TYR A 95 7.20 -2.34 11.33
CA TYR A 95 7.68 -0.97 11.53
C TYR A 95 8.96 -0.97 12.37
N TRP A 96 8.99 -1.71 13.47
CA TRP A 96 10.15 -1.84 14.35
C TRP A 96 11.35 -2.43 13.61
N PHE A 97 11.17 -3.54 12.89
CA PHE A 97 12.24 -4.13 12.06
C PHE A 97 12.68 -3.21 10.92
N GLY A 98 11.77 -2.44 10.34
CA GLY A 98 12.05 -1.52 9.24
C GLY A 98 12.86 -0.30 9.69
N PHE A 99 12.50 0.33 10.80
CA PHE A 99 13.13 1.56 11.29
C PHE A 99 14.41 1.35 12.09
N ARG A 100 14.65 0.16 12.65
CA ARG A 100 15.88 -0.09 13.42
C ARG A 100 17.16 0.09 12.59
N ASP A 101 17.05 -0.02 11.28
CA ASP A 101 18.19 0.05 10.34
C ASP A 101 18.10 1.22 9.34
N VAL A 102 16.92 1.82 9.20
CA VAL A 102 16.76 3.09 8.50
C VAL A 102 17.24 4.18 9.45
N ARG A 103 18.32 4.89 9.10
CA ARG A 103 18.84 6.01 9.90
C ARG A 103 17.84 7.17 9.85
N TYR A 104 16.72 7.01 10.54
CA TYR A 104 15.71 8.03 10.63
C TYR A 104 16.27 9.16 11.48
N ASP A 105 16.67 10.23 10.77
CA ASP A 105 17.08 11.47 11.38
C ASP A 105 15.86 12.40 11.42
N PRO A 106 15.16 12.53 12.57
CA PRO A 106 13.99 13.39 12.67
C PRO A 106 14.42 14.84 12.53
N LYS A 107 14.30 15.39 11.32
CA LYS A 107 14.39 16.84 11.09
C LYS A 107 13.12 17.51 11.61
N LEU A 108 13.06 17.69 12.94
CA LEU A 108 11.95 18.27 13.70
C LEU A 108 11.54 19.68 13.21
N ASP A 109 12.45 20.41 12.56
CA ASP A 109 12.23 21.79 12.13
C ASP A 109 11.75 21.95 10.68
N LYS A 110 11.47 20.86 9.96
CA LYS A 110 11.01 20.96 8.57
C LYS A 110 9.54 21.41 8.53
N LYS A 111 9.29 22.66 8.16
CA LYS A 111 7.94 23.14 7.81
C LYS A 111 7.36 22.27 6.69
N PHE A 112 6.21 21.64 6.92
CA PHE A 112 5.50 20.87 5.90
C PHE A 112 5.09 21.78 4.76
N SER A 113 5.49 21.42 3.53
CA SER A 113 4.98 22.09 2.33
C SER A 113 3.50 21.70 2.12
N ILE A 114 2.72 22.57 1.47
CA ILE A 114 1.36 22.25 1.01
C ILE A 114 1.35 20.94 0.20
N ASN A 115 2.38 20.72 -0.62
CA ASN A 115 2.52 19.50 -1.40
C ASN A 115 2.74 18.25 -0.54
N ASP A 116 3.41 18.38 0.60
CA ASP A 116 3.63 17.28 1.55
C ASP A 116 2.34 16.92 2.29
N LEU A 117 1.49 17.92 2.59
CA LEU A 117 0.16 17.72 3.17
C LEU A 117 -0.78 17.02 2.19
N ILE A 118 -0.81 17.46 0.93
CA ILE A 118 -1.60 16.82 -0.12
C ILE A 118 -1.16 15.37 -0.32
N ALA A 119 0.14 15.10 -0.41
CA ALA A 119 0.67 13.75 -0.52
C ALA A 119 0.29 12.87 0.69
N THR A 120 0.30 13.44 1.90
CA THR A 120 -0.11 12.76 3.11
C THR A 120 -1.59 12.38 3.08
N ALA A 121 -2.47 13.33 2.75
CA ALA A 121 -3.91 13.09 2.63
C ALA A 121 -4.23 12.00 1.59
N LEU A 122 -3.56 12.04 0.44
CA LEU A 122 -3.70 11.02 -0.61
C LEU A 122 -3.21 9.65 -0.16
N THR A 123 -2.13 9.58 0.61
CA THR A 123 -1.61 8.32 1.15
C THR A 123 -2.55 7.72 2.19
N ILE A 124 -3.16 8.55 3.04
CA ILE A 124 -4.19 8.13 3.99
C ILE A 124 -5.40 7.56 3.24
N ALA A 125 -5.91 8.30 2.25
CA ALA A 125 -7.04 7.85 1.44
C ALA A 125 -6.73 6.53 0.72
N LEU A 126 -5.52 6.39 0.17
CA LEU A 126 -5.06 5.16 -0.48
C LEU A 126 -4.99 3.99 0.51
N ALA A 127 -4.45 4.19 1.71
CA ALA A 127 -4.34 3.15 2.72
C ALA A 127 -5.73 2.65 3.18
N ILE A 128 -6.68 3.57 3.38
CA ILE A 128 -8.08 3.24 3.66
C ILE A 128 -8.68 2.45 2.49
N ALA A 129 -8.50 2.93 1.26
CA ALA A 129 -9.04 2.28 0.07
C ALA A 129 -8.50 0.86 -0.11
N ILE A 130 -7.20 0.63 0.15
CA ILE A 130 -6.58 -0.69 0.15
C ILE A 130 -7.19 -1.57 1.24
N ALA A 131 -7.29 -1.07 2.47
CA ALA A 131 -7.84 -1.83 3.60
C ALA A 131 -9.29 -2.26 3.32
N VAL A 132 -10.12 -1.34 2.81
CA VAL A 132 -11.48 -1.65 2.34
C VAL A 132 -11.45 -2.69 1.23
N SER A 133 -10.61 -2.52 0.22
CA SER A 133 -10.51 -3.45 -0.91
C SER A 133 -10.19 -4.87 -0.46
N ILE A 134 -9.27 -5.05 0.50
CA ILE A 134 -8.90 -6.37 1.04
C ILE A 134 -10.05 -6.97 1.86
N LEU A 135 -10.69 -6.19 2.74
CA LEU A 135 -11.77 -6.66 3.60
C LEU A 135 -13.03 -7.08 2.82
N GLN A 136 -13.20 -6.60 1.59
CA GLN A 136 -14.29 -7.04 0.70
C GLN A 136 -14.17 -8.50 0.26
N PHE A 137 -12.96 -9.08 0.28
CA PHE A 137 -12.75 -10.48 -0.06
C PHE A 137 -12.88 -11.39 1.16
N SER A 138 -12.39 -10.94 2.32
CA SER A 138 -12.45 -11.69 3.57
C SER A 138 -12.24 -10.77 4.78
N THR A 139 -13.02 -10.96 5.84
CA THR A 139 -12.83 -10.33 7.16
C THR A 139 -12.03 -11.22 8.11
N SER A 140 -11.24 -12.16 7.59
CA SER A 140 -10.42 -13.06 8.42
C SER A 140 -9.19 -12.37 9.02
N TRP A 141 -8.62 -12.99 10.06
CA TRP A 141 -7.35 -12.57 10.66
C TRP A 141 -6.19 -12.47 9.64
N ILE A 142 -6.26 -13.24 8.54
CA ILE A 142 -5.27 -13.21 7.45
C ILE A 142 -5.33 -11.87 6.70
N SER A 143 -6.54 -11.36 6.43
CA SER A 143 -6.74 -10.04 5.83
C SER A 143 -6.14 -8.95 6.71
N SER A 144 -6.32 -9.05 8.02
CA SER A 144 -5.75 -8.08 8.97
C SER A 144 -4.24 -8.13 9.04
N LEU A 145 -3.64 -9.31 8.94
CA LEU A 145 -2.19 -9.48 8.81
C LEU A 145 -1.70 -8.82 7.51
N ALA A 146 -2.37 -9.05 6.38
CA ALA A 146 -2.02 -8.46 5.10
C ALA A 146 -2.11 -6.93 5.14
N ILE A 147 -3.21 -6.37 5.70
CA ILE A 147 -3.38 -4.92 5.84
C ILE A 147 -2.31 -4.34 6.76
N GLY A 148 -2.00 -4.99 7.89
CA GLY A 148 -0.92 -4.57 8.79
C GLY A 148 0.46 -4.56 8.11
N ALA A 149 0.77 -5.57 7.29
CA ALA A 149 2.00 -5.62 6.53
C ALA A 149 2.09 -4.53 5.44
N ILE A 150 0.98 -4.28 4.73
CA ILE A 150 0.90 -3.22 3.73
C ILE A 150 1.00 -1.84 4.39
N ALA A 151 0.34 -1.64 5.53
CA ALA A 151 0.42 -0.41 6.30
C ALA A 151 1.88 -0.10 6.69
N ALA A 152 2.62 -1.10 7.19
CA ALA A 152 4.05 -0.97 7.47
C ALA A 152 4.87 -0.69 6.18
N ALA A 153 4.57 -1.34 5.06
CA ALA A 153 5.26 -1.07 3.80
C ALA A 153 5.05 0.37 3.32
N ILE A 154 3.82 0.90 3.43
CA ILE A 154 3.48 2.28 3.09
C ILE A 154 4.26 3.27 3.96
N THR A 155 4.48 2.95 5.25
CA THR A 155 5.25 3.84 6.14
C THR A 155 6.74 3.86 5.82
N LEU A 156 7.28 2.71 5.40
CA LEU A 156 8.72 2.53 5.21
C LEU A 156 9.20 2.96 3.82
N ILE A 157 8.38 2.77 2.78
CA ILE A 157 8.89 2.86 1.40
C ILE A 157 9.40 4.26 1.03
N GLY A 158 8.76 5.31 1.51
CA GLY A 158 9.20 6.68 1.24
C GLY A 158 10.59 6.97 1.80
N GLN A 159 10.92 6.41 2.95
CA GLN A 159 12.25 6.56 3.55
C GLN A 159 13.28 5.62 2.90
N GLN A 160 12.90 4.38 2.61
CA GLN A 160 13.76 3.42 1.90
C GLN A 160 14.20 3.92 0.51
N ILE A 161 13.32 4.63 -0.21
CA ILE A 161 13.63 5.25 -1.50
C ILE A 161 14.65 6.39 -1.33
N LYS A 162 14.52 7.21 -0.27
CA LYS A 162 15.44 8.31 0.01
C LYS A 162 16.83 7.79 0.37
N ASP A 163 16.90 6.73 1.17
CA ASP A 163 18.16 6.11 1.60
C ASP A 163 18.93 5.47 0.44
N LEU A 164 18.23 5.03 -0.61
CA LEU A 164 18.84 4.51 -1.84
C LEU A 164 19.33 5.61 -2.79
N GLU A 165 19.12 6.89 -2.45
CA GLU A 165 19.49 8.07 -3.27
C GLU A 165 19.00 7.96 -4.72
N LEU A 166 17.88 7.25 -4.94
CA LEU A 166 17.34 7.03 -6.27
C LEU A 166 16.81 8.34 -6.85
N SER A 167 17.07 8.56 -8.14
CA SER A 167 16.45 9.67 -8.87
C SER A 167 14.92 9.58 -8.78
N PRO A 168 14.20 10.70 -8.56
CA PRO A 168 12.73 10.70 -8.47
C PRO A 168 12.04 10.03 -9.67
N LYS A 169 12.62 10.15 -10.87
CA LYS A 169 12.11 9.49 -12.07
C LYS A 169 12.18 7.97 -11.97
N ILE A 170 13.31 7.44 -11.49
CA ILE A 170 13.52 5.99 -11.36
C ILE A 170 12.60 5.42 -10.29
N SER A 171 12.48 6.10 -9.15
CA SER A 171 11.55 5.71 -8.07
C SER A 171 10.11 5.60 -8.56
N LEU A 172 9.65 6.61 -9.32
CA LEU A 172 8.30 6.61 -9.90
C LEU A 172 8.12 5.52 -10.94
N THR A 173 9.11 5.28 -11.80
CA THR A 173 9.03 4.21 -12.80
C THR A 173 8.95 2.84 -12.14
N VAL A 174 9.76 2.57 -11.11
CA VAL A 174 9.73 1.28 -10.39
C VAL A 174 8.39 1.10 -9.68
N LEU A 175 7.96 2.08 -8.88
CA LEU A 175 6.68 2.00 -8.17
C LEU A 175 5.50 1.90 -9.14
N GLY A 176 5.49 2.73 -10.18
CA GLY A 176 4.45 2.72 -11.20
C GLY A 176 4.39 1.40 -11.97
N ALA A 177 5.54 0.81 -12.29
CA ALA A 177 5.59 -0.50 -12.95
C ALA A 177 5.03 -1.60 -12.03
N PHE A 178 5.47 -1.68 -10.77
CA PHE A 178 4.98 -2.70 -9.82
C PHE A 178 3.51 -2.51 -9.46
N ALA A 179 3.10 -1.28 -9.12
CA ALA A 179 1.73 -0.96 -8.77
C ALA A 179 0.79 -1.12 -9.97
N GLY A 180 1.18 -0.60 -11.13
CA GLY A 180 0.39 -0.66 -12.36
C GLY A 180 0.23 -2.08 -12.90
N SER A 181 1.31 -2.86 -12.98
CA SER A 181 1.24 -4.25 -13.41
C SER A 181 0.39 -5.09 -12.46
N SER A 182 0.56 -4.94 -11.15
CA SER A 182 -0.22 -5.69 -10.18
C SER A 182 -1.70 -5.32 -10.20
N LEU A 183 -2.03 -4.02 -10.33
CA LEU A 183 -3.40 -3.57 -10.50
C LEU A 183 -4.05 -4.17 -11.74
N ALA A 184 -3.35 -4.17 -12.87
CA ALA A 184 -3.83 -4.78 -14.10
C ALA A 184 -4.04 -6.30 -13.96
N ILE A 185 -3.13 -7.00 -13.29
CA ILE A 185 -3.24 -8.45 -13.01
C ILE A 185 -4.46 -8.73 -12.13
N GLY A 186 -4.64 -8.01 -11.02
CA GLY A 186 -5.79 -8.19 -10.13
C GLY A 186 -7.12 -7.93 -10.85
N PHE A 187 -7.17 -6.88 -11.66
CA PHE A 187 -8.32 -6.58 -12.50
C PHE A 187 -8.63 -7.73 -13.48
N ALA A 188 -7.61 -8.24 -14.18
CA ALA A 188 -7.75 -9.32 -15.14
C ALA A 188 -8.20 -10.63 -14.49
N ILE A 189 -7.61 -11.03 -13.36
CA ILE A 189 -8.00 -12.23 -12.60
C ILE A 189 -9.49 -12.17 -12.29
N LYS A 190 -9.97 -11.05 -11.72
CA LYS A 190 -11.37 -10.93 -11.34
C LYS A 190 -12.29 -10.87 -12.57
N ALA A 191 -11.85 -10.25 -13.66
CA ALA A 191 -12.60 -10.22 -14.91
C ALA A 191 -12.80 -11.63 -15.49
N VAL A 192 -11.75 -12.46 -15.49
CA VAL A 192 -11.80 -13.87 -15.92
C VAL A 192 -12.71 -14.68 -14.99
N SER A 193 -12.63 -14.49 -13.68
CA SER A 193 -13.52 -15.20 -12.73
C SER A 193 -15.01 -14.92 -13.00
N TYR A 194 -15.37 -13.68 -13.37
CA TYR A 194 -16.75 -13.34 -13.72
C TYR A 194 -17.18 -13.94 -15.06
N LEU A 195 -16.31 -13.92 -16.07
CA LEU A 195 -16.58 -14.57 -17.35
C LEU A 195 -16.83 -16.07 -17.16
N HIS A 196 -15.97 -16.74 -16.39
CA HIS A 196 -16.11 -18.16 -16.09
C HIS A 196 -17.40 -18.49 -15.33
N LYS A 197 -17.79 -17.64 -14.36
CA LYS A 197 -19.06 -17.79 -13.63
C LYS A 197 -20.29 -17.62 -14.55
N GLN A 198 -20.18 -16.82 -15.61
CA GLN A 198 -21.26 -16.63 -16.58
C GLN A 198 -21.33 -17.75 -17.63
N THR A 199 -20.20 -18.38 -17.97
CA THR A 199 -20.16 -19.46 -18.99
C THR A 199 -20.44 -20.85 -18.43
N GLY A 200 -20.51 -21.02 -17.11
CA GLY A 200 -21.03 -22.25 -16.48
C GLY A 200 -20.19 -23.51 -16.71
N VAL A 201 -18.92 -23.36 -17.10
CA VAL A 201 -18.00 -24.49 -17.22
C VAL A 201 -17.52 -24.84 -15.81
N ILE A 202 -18.08 -25.90 -15.24
CA ILE A 202 -17.64 -26.53 -13.98
C ILE A 202 -16.34 -27.30 -14.22
#